data_AF-A0A2W1BDN1-F1
#
_entry.id   AF-A0A2W1BDN1-F1
#
_cell.length_a   1.000
_cell.length_b   1.000
_cell.length_c   1.000
_cell.angle_alpha   90.00
_cell.angle_beta   90.00
_cell.angle_gamma   90.00
#
_symmetry.space_group_name_H-M   'P 1'
#
loop_
_entity.id
_entity.type
_entity.pdbx_description
1 polymer ?
#
loop_
_entity_poly.entity_id
_entity_poly.type
_entity_poly.pdbx_seq_one_letter_code
_entity_poly.pdbx_strand_id
1 'polypeptide(L)'
;MKVLRDKIRCYIEKISYVEDPIEAAKDMISSIQRCVGIRNVFGDKKRSATVFSAIVTLLFASTFIYVGTISQLIYLVQVFPDKIESFKAINCISATSVPLSKFFFMLTASSRLKTVFEMSHHGLSLIPEGTASKKIMLATLQQARYFSWLVVANLAVTHVTYLLMPFLFTVLGNDRYLPTTPGETYGLSPKYETPFFEITFVLTCVATAFSAINQTGYIVLFVTLICHELGHFYAITEALHEIHTILTKEERSRNNSEENEQKSVDKLLIFCVKHHQFLMNFHGKIREMYKVIFGAHFLSMTVVLVTTLQTMNVWDYRNTILTGMSGIMPLFLYCFGGEKLISAGLQMSSAAYSCGWEMMEAKQAKVVLLMLCLVQRPLYLTAADIFIMNRETFGDVAQVVYKIYAVFN
;
A
#
# COMPACT_ATOMS: atom_id res chain seq x y z
N MET A 1 6.83 -29.20 -3.58
CA MET A 1 6.46 -27.80 -3.25
C MET A 1 7.64 -26.82 -3.24
N LYS A 2 8.75 -27.09 -2.54
CA LYS A 2 9.92 -26.16 -2.46
C LYS A 2 10.52 -25.83 -3.84
N VAL A 3 10.80 -26.86 -4.65
CA VAL A 3 11.31 -26.73 -6.03
C VAL A 3 10.38 -25.90 -6.94
N LEU A 4 9.06 -26.06 -6.81
CA LEU A 4 8.09 -25.29 -7.59
C LEU A 4 8.09 -23.82 -7.18
N ARG A 5 8.16 -23.55 -5.87
CA ARG A 5 8.29 -22.19 -5.32
C ARG A 5 9.56 -21.50 -5.81
N ASP A 6 10.68 -22.22 -5.82
CA ASP A 6 11.97 -21.68 -6.26
C ASP A 6 11.99 -21.43 -7.78
N LYS A 7 11.38 -22.30 -8.58
CA LYS A 7 11.19 -22.07 -10.03
C LYS A 7 10.31 -20.86 -10.34
N ILE A 8 9.18 -20.72 -9.64
CA ILE A 8 8.29 -19.57 -9.78
C ILE A 8 9.03 -18.29 -9.39
N ARG A 9 9.78 -18.30 -8.28
CA ARG A 9 10.58 -17.16 -7.83
C ARG A 9 11.63 -16.74 -8.87
N CYS A 10 12.39 -17.69 -9.41
CA CYS A 10 13.39 -17.42 -10.44
C CYS A 10 12.76 -16.85 -11.73
N TYR A 11 11.58 -17.36 -12.12
CA TYR A 11 10.85 -16.86 -13.28
C TYR A 11 10.31 -15.44 -13.05
N ILE A 12 9.78 -15.15 -11.86
CA ILE A 12 9.35 -13.80 -11.48
C ILE A 12 10.53 -12.84 -11.50
N GLU A 13 11.66 -13.20 -10.90
CA GLU A 13 12.89 -12.38 -10.88
C GLU A 13 13.36 -12.04 -12.31
N LYS A 14 13.23 -12.99 -13.26
CA LYS A 14 13.61 -12.76 -14.66
C LYS A 14 12.65 -11.80 -15.40
N ILE A 15 11.36 -11.83 -15.10
CA ILE A 15 10.35 -10.96 -15.75
C ILE A 15 10.34 -9.55 -15.14
N SER A 16 10.61 -9.43 -13.83
CA SER A 16 10.59 -8.15 -13.13
C SER A 16 11.95 -7.45 -13.10
N TYR A 17 13.01 -8.07 -13.63
CA TYR A 17 14.36 -7.50 -13.66
C TYR A 17 14.37 -6.16 -14.41
N VAL A 18 14.81 -5.12 -13.70
CA VAL A 18 15.13 -3.82 -14.24
C VAL A 18 16.38 -3.29 -13.55
N GLU A 19 17.17 -2.56 -14.34
CA GLU A 19 18.48 -2.03 -13.94
C GLU A 19 18.38 -1.05 -12.76
N ASP A 20 17.39 -0.13 -12.79
CA ASP A 20 17.02 0.70 -11.64
C ASP A 20 15.57 0.42 -11.19
N PRO A 21 15.37 -0.41 -10.15
CA PRO A 21 14.02 -0.72 -9.66
C PRO A 21 13.35 0.48 -8.97
N ILE A 22 14.12 1.44 -8.45
CA ILE A 22 13.57 2.61 -7.74
C ILE A 22 12.99 3.59 -8.74
N GLU A 23 13.75 3.93 -9.79
CA GLU A 23 13.27 4.82 -10.84
C GLU A 23 12.11 4.19 -11.61
N ALA A 24 12.17 2.88 -11.87
CA ALA A 24 11.04 2.18 -12.49
C ALA A 24 9.76 2.24 -11.64
N ALA A 25 9.87 2.16 -10.31
CA ALA A 25 8.71 2.33 -9.42
C ALA A 25 8.18 3.77 -9.46
N LYS A 26 9.07 4.78 -9.44
CA LYS A 26 8.70 6.19 -9.59
C LYS A 26 7.99 6.45 -10.92
N ASP A 27 8.48 5.88 -12.01
CA ASP A 27 7.88 6.03 -13.33
C ASP A 27 6.52 5.36 -13.43
N MET A 28 6.35 4.17 -12.84
CA MET A 28 5.05 3.50 -12.76
C MET A 28 4.03 4.35 -11.98
N ILE A 29 4.39 4.81 -10.78
CA ILE A 29 3.52 5.64 -9.94
C ILE A 29 3.20 6.96 -10.66
N SER A 30 4.19 7.60 -11.27
CA SER A 30 4.01 8.84 -12.03
C SER A 30 3.11 8.63 -13.24
N SER A 31 3.24 7.50 -13.95
CA SER A 31 2.42 7.19 -15.12
C SER A 31 0.96 6.97 -14.75
N ILE A 32 0.70 6.26 -13.65
CA ILE A 32 -0.67 6.07 -13.12
C ILE A 32 -1.27 7.43 -12.75
N GLN A 33 -0.54 8.27 -12.00
CA GLN A 33 -1.06 9.54 -11.50
C GLN A 33 -1.22 10.63 -12.58
N ARG A 34 -0.45 10.55 -13.67
CA ARG A 34 -0.63 11.42 -14.85
C ARG A 34 -2.01 11.25 -15.50
N CYS A 35 -2.65 10.09 -15.39
CA CYS A 35 -3.99 9.86 -15.93
C CYS A 35 -5.06 10.77 -15.29
N VAL A 36 -4.85 11.20 -14.04
CA VAL A 36 -5.70 12.17 -13.33
C VAL A 36 -5.09 13.58 -13.28
N GLY A 37 -4.08 13.83 -14.13
CA GLY A 37 -3.42 15.13 -14.28
C GLY A 37 -2.40 15.48 -13.18
N ILE A 38 -2.06 14.56 -12.26
CA ILE A 38 -1.00 14.79 -11.28
C ILE A 38 0.36 14.53 -11.94
N ARG A 39 1.07 15.59 -12.29
CA ARG A 39 2.36 15.52 -13.00
C ARG A 39 3.59 15.47 -12.10
N ASN A 40 3.49 15.99 -10.88
CA ASN A 40 4.64 16.17 -9.99
C ASN A 40 4.48 15.44 -8.66
N VAL A 41 4.39 14.11 -8.72
CA VAL A 41 4.25 13.25 -7.52
C VAL A 41 5.48 13.33 -6.61
N PHE A 42 6.68 13.49 -7.17
CA PHE A 42 7.95 13.40 -6.44
C PHE A 42 8.72 14.74 -6.34
N GLY A 43 8.05 15.87 -6.55
CA GLY A 43 8.67 17.20 -6.35
C GLY A 43 9.84 17.51 -7.30
N ASP A 44 9.80 16.97 -8.53
CA ASP A 44 10.80 17.22 -9.57
C ASP A 44 10.68 18.65 -10.09
N LYS A 45 11.75 19.45 -9.93
CA LYS A 45 11.80 20.86 -10.38
C LYS A 45 11.56 21.03 -11.89
N LYS A 46 11.84 19.98 -12.70
CA LYS A 46 11.70 19.99 -14.16
C LYS A 46 10.29 19.68 -14.66
N ARG A 47 9.39 19.17 -13.81
CA ARG A 47 8.02 18.77 -14.18
C ARG A 47 7.02 19.76 -13.57
N SER A 48 6.91 20.96 -14.16
CA SER A 48 5.86 21.91 -13.76
C SER A 48 4.48 21.44 -14.25
N ALA A 49 3.44 21.75 -13.47
CA ALA A 49 2.08 21.51 -13.88
C ALA A 49 1.77 22.37 -15.12
N THR A 50 1.36 21.74 -16.22
CA THR A 50 0.88 22.44 -17.40
C THR A 50 -0.59 22.81 -17.18
N VAL A 51 -1.04 23.94 -17.76
CA VAL A 51 -2.45 24.37 -17.70
C VAL A 51 -3.41 23.22 -18.06
N PHE A 52 -3.09 22.46 -19.12
CA PHE A 52 -3.85 21.27 -19.51
C PHE A 52 -3.97 20.24 -18.38
N SER A 53 -2.88 19.95 -17.68
CA SER A 53 -2.85 19.01 -16.55
C SER A 53 -3.75 19.47 -15.41
N ALA A 54 -3.74 20.78 -15.10
CA ALA A 54 -4.59 21.36 -14.08
C ALA A 54 -6.07 21.28 -14.46
N ILE A 55 -6.41 21.53 -15.74
CA ILE A 55 -7.78 21.39 -16.26
C ILE A 55 -8.26 19.93 -16.12
N VAL A 56 -7.43 18.96 -16.53
CA VAL A 56 -7.76 17.53 -16.39
C VAL A 56 -7.98 17.15 -14.93
N THR A 57 -7.08 17.57 -14.03
CA THR A 57 -7.23 17.31 -12.59
C THR A 57 -8.50 17.92 -12.02
N LEU A 58 -8.81 19.18 -12.37
CA LEU A 58 -10.03 19.85 -11.95
C LEU A 58 -11.28 19.12 -12.45
N LEU A 59 -11.31 18.72 -13.73
CA LEU A 59 -12.46 18.04 -14.33
C LEU A 59 -12.74 16.70 -13.65
N PHE A 60 -11.71 15.87 -13.45
CA PHE A 60 -11.89 14.59 -12.77
C PHE A 60 -12.32 14.77 -11.31
N ALA A 61 -11.64 15.65 -10.57
CA ALA A 61 -11.95 15.89 -9.16
C ALA A 61 -13.34 16.51 -8.97
N SER A 62 -13.72 17.49 -9.78
CA SER A 62 -15.05 18.13 -9.70
C SER A 62 -16.16 17.15 -10.05
N THR A 63 -15.96 16.32 -11.08
CA THR A 63 -16.93 15.28 -11.46
C THR A 63 -17.10 14.27 -10.34
N PHE A 64 -15.99 13.81 -9.75
CA PHE A 64 -16.02 12.87 -8.64
C PHE A 64 -16.74 13.42 -7.40
N ILE A 65 -16.44 14.68 -7.02
CA ILE A 65 -17.08 15.35 -5.88
C ILE A 65 -18.57 15.57 -6.16
N TYR A 66 -18.94 15.97 -7.38
CA TYR A 66 -20.32 16.21 -7.77
C TYR A 66 -21.18 14.93 -7.72
N VAL A 67 -20.72 13.86 -8.38
CA VAL A 67 -21.45 12.57 -8.43
C VAL A 67 -21.43 11.88 -7.07
N GLY A 68 -20.27 11.82 -6.43
CA GLY A 68 -20.05 11.00 -5.25
C GLY A 68 -20.43 11.66 -3.93
N THR A 69 -20.09 12.93 -3.73
CA THR A 69 -20.24 13.60 -2.43
C THR A 69 -21.45 14.53 -2.40
N ILE A 70 -21.56 15.46 -3.36
CA ILE A 70 -22.63 16.47 -3.36
C ILE A 70 -23.98 15.82 -3.62
N SER A 71 -24.10 15.02 -4.68
CA SER A 71 -25.38 14.36 -5.01
C SER A 71 -25.86 13.44 -3.90
N GLN A 72 -24.94 12.70 -3.26
CA GLN A 72 -25.26 11.78 -2.18
C GLN A 72 -25.60 12.48 -0.86
N LEU A 73 -24.98 13.63 -0.59
CA LEU A 73 -25.34 14.46 0.57
C LEU A 73 -26.75 15.04 0.41
N ILE A 74 -27.08 15.54 -0.79
CA ILE A 74 -28.43 16.07 -1.08
C ILE A 74 -29.45 14.93 -0.99
N TYR A 75 -29.14 13.77 -1.57
CA TYR A 75 -29.98 12.60 -1.47
C TYR A 75 -30.23 12.19 -0.01
N LEU A 76 -29.18 12.12 0.83
CA LEU A 76 -29.30 11.83 2.26
C LEU A 76 -30.28 12.78 2.96
N VAL A 77 -30.23 14.09 2.67
CA VAL A 77 -31.15 15.07 3.24
C VAL A 77 -32.60 14.84 2.79
N GLN A 78 -32.81 14.40 1.55
CA GLN A 78 -34.15 14.14 0.99
C GLN A 78 -34.80 12.87 1.54
N VAL A 79 -34.03 11.81 1.76
CA VAL A 79 -34.56 10.53 2.27
C VAL A 79 -34.58 10.45 3.79
N PHE A 80 -33.95 11.37 4.52
CA PHE A 80 -34.00 11.36 5.97
C PHE A 80 -35.46 11.55 6.47
N PRO A 81 -35.97 10.72 7.41
CA PRO A 81 -35.27 9.79 8.28
C PRO A 81 -35.34 8.29 7.88
N ASP A 82 -35.58 7.95 6.60
CA ASP A 82 -35.60 6.55 6.15
C ASP A 82 -34.25 5.87 6.43
N LYS A 83 -34.28 4.82 7.27
CA LYS A 83 -33.08 4.12 7.74
C LYS A 83 -32.29 3.48 6.58
N ILE A 84 -32.97 2.80 5.67
CA ILE A 84 -32.32 2.00 4.62
C ILE A 84 -31.72 2.91 3.56
N GLU A 85 -32.47 3.91 3.10
CA GLU A 85 -31.98 4.87 2.12
C GLU A 85 -30.86 5.76 2.70
N SER A 86 -30.96 6.14 3.98
CA SER A 86 -29.87 6.85 4.66
C SER A 86 -28.60 6.02 4.73
N PHE A 87 -28.67 4.71 5.01
CA PHE A 87 -27.50 3.84 5.03
C PHE A 87 -26.85 3.71 3.64
N LYS A 88 -27.63 3.62 2.57
CA LYS A 88 -27.12 3.61 1.20
C LYS A 88 -26.36 4.91 0.87
N ALA A 89 -26.91 6.05 1.23
CA ALA A 89 -26.26 7.35 1.02
C ALA A 89 -24.96 7.50 1.85
N ILE A 90 -25.00 7.12 3.15
CA ILE A 90 -23.83 7.15 4.05
C ILE A 90 -22.71 6.24 3.53
N ASN A 91 -23.07 5.06 2.99
CA ASN A 91 -22.11 4.16 2.35
C ASN A 91 -21.37 4.86 1.22
N CYS A 92 -22.09 5.45 0.27
CA CYS A 92 -21.48 6.12 -0.88
C CYS A 92 -20.64 7.35 -0.48
N ILE A 93 -21.11 8.16 0.48
CA ILE A 93 -20.33 9.29 1.01
C ILE A 93 -19.02 8.79 1.63
N SER A 94 -19.08 7.74 2.44
CA SER A 94 -17.91 7.16 3.10
C SER A 94 -16.96 6.50 2.09
N ALA A 95 -17.48 5.80 1.09
CA ALA A 95 -16.71 5.17 0.04
C ALA A 95 -15.99 6.21 -0.84
N THR A 96 -16.64 7.34 -1.14
CA THR A 96 -16.05 8.43 -1.95
C THR A 96 -14.99 9.21 -1.18
N SER A 97 -15.10 9.29 0.16
CA SER A 97 -14.07 9.92 0.99
C SER A 97 -12.68 9.28 0.84
N VAL A 98 -12.63 7.96 0.60
CA VAL A 98 -11.36 7.21 0.57
C VAL A 98 -10.50 7.57 -0.64
N PRO A 99 -10.97 7.49 -1.91
CA PRO A 99 -10.17 7.94 -3.05
C PRO A 99 -9.82 9.43 -3.00
N LEU A 100 -10.72 10.27 -2.49
CA LEU A 100 -10.43 11.70 -2.29
C LEU A 100 -9.27 11.92 -1.34
N SER A 101 -9.24 11.23 -0.20
CA SER A 101 -8.11 11.33 0.75
C SER A 101 -6.77 10.97 0.10
N LYS A 102 -6.77 9.98 -0.80
CA LYS A 102 -5.58 9.53 -1.55
C LYS A 102 -5.16 10.52 -2.62
N PHE A 103 -6.13 11.09 -3.32
CA PHE A 103 -5.88 12.17 -4.26
C PHE A 103 -5.22 13.38 -3.56
N PHE A 104 -5.79 13.83 -2.45
CA PHE A 104 -5.18 14.91 -1.64
C PHE A 104 -3.80 14.55 -1.11
N PHE A 105 -3.60 13.29 -0.67
CA PHE A 105 -2.29 12.80 -0.28
C PHE A 105 -1.28 12.91 -1.43
N MET A 106 -1.62 12.45 -2.63
CA MET A 106 -0.71 12.47 -3.78
C MET A 106 -0.38 13.90 -4.24
N LEU A 107 -1.29 14.86 -4.06
CA LEU A 107 -1.03 16.27 -4.32
C LEU A 107 -0.11 16.92 -3.28
N THR A 108 -0.32 16.63 -2.00
CA THR A 108 0.34 17.35 -0.90
C THR A 108 1.65 16.70 -0.44
N ALA A 109 1.81 15.39 -0.64
CA ALA A 109 2.97 14.65 -0.15
C ALA A 109 4.23 14.79 -1.04
N SER A 110 4.20 15.57 -2.11
CA SER A 110 5.27 15.58 -3.12
C SER A 110 6.68 15.86 -2.58
N SER A 111 6.81 16.82 -1.67
CA SER A 111 8.08 17.13 -0.99
C SER A 111 8.55 16.00 -0.08
N ARG A 112 7.62 15.38 0.66
CA ARG A 112 7.88 14.26 1.57
C ARG A 112 8.29 13.02 0.80
N LEU A 113 7.58 12.71 -0.28
CA LEU A 113 7.87 11.59 -1.17
C LEU A 113 9.22 11.75 -1.86
N LYS A 114 9.57 12.97 -2.27
CA LYS A 114 10.91 13.26 -2.77
C LYS A 114 11.99 12.86 -1.77
N THR A 115 11.89 13.35 -0.54
CA THR A 115 12.85 13.03 0.53
C THR A 115 12.91 11.53 0.81
N VAL A 116 11.76 10.85 0.88
CA VAL A 116 11.73 9.40 1.12
C VAL A 116 12.39 8.63 -0.02
N PHE A 117 12.15 8.98 -1.28
CA PHE A 117 12.80 8.30 -2.42
C PHE A 117 14.28 8.63 -2.54
N GLU A 118 14.71 9.85 -2.22
CA GLU A 118 16.14 10.20 -2.09
C GLU A 118 16.80 9.35 -0.99
N MET A 119 16.11 9.15 0.15
CA MET A 119 16.56 8.22 1.18
C MET A 119 16.62 6.79 0.65
N SER A 120 15.64 6.31 -0.13
CA SER A 120 15.68 4.97 -0.73
C SER A 120 16.90 4.76 -1.64
N HIS A 121 17.24 5.73 -2.49
CA HIS A 121 18.45 5.68 -3.32
C HIS A 121 19.72 5.69 -2.45
N HIS A 122 19.78 6.59 -1.48
CA HIS A 122 20.91 6.66 -0.56
C HIS A 122 21.09 5.34 0.21
N GLY A 123 20.02 4.80 0.79
CA GLY A 123 20.01 3.51 1.50
C GLY A 123 20.50 2.36 0.64
N LEU A 124 20.06 2.29 -0.63
CA LEU A 124 20.54 1.28 -1.58
C LEU A 124 22.03 1.45 -1.91
N SER A 125 22.53 2.68 -2.01
CA SER A 125 23.93 2.99 -2.29
C SER A 125 24.86 2.68 -1.11
N LEU A 126 24.35 2.66 0.13
CA LEU A 126 25.12 2.30 1.33
C LEU A 126 25.44 0.80 1.40
N ILE A 127 24.74 -0.04 0.62
CA ILE A 127 24.99 -1.48 0.59
C ILE A 127 26.10 -1.77 -0.44
N PRO A 128 27.22 -2.39 -0.03
CA PRO A 128 28.35 -2.61 -0.94
C PRO A 128 27.98 -3.50 -2.13
N GLU A 129 28.47 -3.13 -3.32
CA GLU A 129 28.22 -3.89 -4.55
C GLU A 129 28.84 -5.30 -4.49
N GLY A 130 28.18 -6.26 -5.16
CA GLY A 130 28.61 -7.67 -5.20
C GLY A 130 28.34 -8.49 -3.94
N THR A 131 27.82 -7.89 -2.86
CA THR A 131 27.47 -8.60 -1.63
C THR A 131 26.16 -9.38 -1.74
N ALA A 132 26.02 -10.44 -0.93
CA ALA A 132 24.75 -11.18 -0.81
C ALA A 132 23.60 -10.26 -0.34
N SER A 133 23.90 -9.34 0.58
CA SER A 133 23.00 -8.29 1.07
C SER A 133 22.46 -7.41 -0.06
N LYS A 134 23.32 -6.96 -0.99
CA LYS A 134 22.89 -6.16 -2.16
C LYS A 134 21.97 -6.97 -3.07
N LYS A 135 22.30 -8.23 -3.32
CA LYS A 135 21.48 -9.14 -4.14
C LYS A 135 20.08 -9.34 -3.55
N ILE A 136 19.99 -9.55 -2.24
CA ILE A 136 18.71 -9.71 -1.52
C ILE A 136 17.89 -8.42 -1.56
N MET A 137 18.52 -7.26 -1.35
CA MET A 137 17.87 -5.96 -1.47
C MET A 137 17.25 -5.79 -2.87
N LEU A 138 18.05 -5.96 -3.93
CA LEU A 138 17.58 -5.82 -5.31
C LEU A 138 16.48 -6.84 -5.65
N ALA A 139 16.61 -8.10 -5.23
CA ALA A 139 15.57 -9.11 -5.43
C ALA A 139 14.26 -8.72 -4.73
N THR A 140 14.32 -8.13 -3.54
CA THR A 140 13.14 -7.65 -2.81
C THR A 140 12.47 -6.48 -3.55
N LEU A 141 13.25 -5.53 -4.09
CA LEU A 141 12.72 -4.43 -4.90
C LEU A 141 12.10 -4.93 -6.22
N GLN A 142 12.69 -5.94 -6.84
CA GLN A 142 12.13 -6.57 -8.05
C GLN A 142 10.82 -7.30 -7.76
N GLN A 143 10.69 -7.95 -6.60
CA GLN A 143 9.43 -8.54 -6.16
C GLN A 143 8.37 -7.46 -5.91
N ALA A 144 8.74 -6.29 -5.39
CA ALA A 144 7.83 -5.16 -5.20
C ALA A 144 7.14 -4.74 -6.50
N ARG A 145 7.89 -4.71 -7.61
CA ARG A 145 7.36 -4.42 -8.95
C ARG A 145 6.35 -5.46 -9.40
N TYR A 146 6.64 -6.75 -9.20
CA TYR A 146 5.70 -7.82 -9.52
C TYR A 146 4.40 -7.68 -8.72
N PHE A 147 4.50 -7.47 -7.41
CA PHE A 147 3.32 -7.21 -6.57
C PHE A 147 2.55 -5.97 -7.00
N SER A 148 3.25 -4.91 -7.42
CA SER A 148 2.62 -3.70 -7.93
C SER A 148 1.82 -3.96 -9.21
N TRP A 149 2.35 -4.74 -10.15
CA TRP A 149 1.61 -5.16 -11.34
C TRP A 149 0.39 -6.02 -11.00
N LEU A 150 0.50 -6.91 -10.01
CA LEU A 150 -0.65 -7.69 -9.51
C LEU A 150 -1.73 -6.77 -8.92
N VAL A 151 -1.35 -5.76 -8.14
CA VAL A 151 -2.29 -4.76 -7.60
C VAL A 151 -2.96 -3.99 -8.73
N VAL A 152 -2.19 -3.50 -9.71
CA VAL A 152 -2.72 -2.78 -10.87
C VAL A 152 -3.71 -3.65 -11.64
N ALA A 153 -3.35 -4.91 -11.93
CA ALA A 153 -4.21 -5.84 -12.64
C ALA A 153 -5.49 -6.16 -11.85
N ASN A 154 -5.38 -6.46 -10.55
CA ASN A 154 -6.52 -6.74 -9.69
C ASN A 154 -7.50 -5.55 -9.65
N LEU A 155 -7.00 -4.34 -9.39
CA LEU A 155 -7.84 -3.15 -9.33
C LEU A 155 -8.44 -2.81 -10.70
N ALA A 156 -7.67 -2.94 -11.79
CA ALA A 156 -8.19 -2.75 -13.13
C ALA A 156 -9.35 -3.70 -13.42
N VAL A 157 -9.21 -5.00 -13.10
CA VAL A 157 -10.28 -5.98 -13.25
C VAL A 157 -11.51 -5.59 -12.42
N THR A 158 -11.34 -5.27 -11.14
CA THR A 158 -12.47 -4.89 -10.27
C THR A 158 -13.23 -3.67 -10.80
N HIS A 159 -12.54 -2.61 -11.21
CA HIS A 159 -13.18 -1.38 -11.69
C HIS A 159 -13.75 -1.53 -13.11
N VAL A 160 -13.08 -2.30 -13.99
CA VAL A 160 -13.63 -2.62 -15.31
C VAL A 160 -14.90 -3.45 -15.15
N THR A 161 -14.92 -4.46 -14.27
CA THR A 161 -16.14 -5.22 -13.98
C THR A 161 -17.24 -4.32 -13.45
N TYR A 162 -16.91 -3.39 -12.54
CA TYR A 162 -17.88 -2.43 -11.99
C TYR A 162 -18.51 -1.54 -13.08
N LEU A 163 -17.75 -1.13 -14.10
CA LEU A 163 -18.25 -0.29 -15.18
C LEU A 163 -18.93 -1.08 -16.30
N LEU A 164 -18.38 -2.23 -16.66
CA LEU A 164 -18.83 -3.04 -17.79
C LEU A 164 -20.14 -3.78 -17.48
N MET A 165 -20.33 -4.25 -16.24
CA MET A 165 -21.53 -5.03 -15.86
C MET A 165 -22.84 -4.23 -16.06
N PRO A 166 -22.99 -3.01 -15.51
CA PRO A 166 -24.13 -2.13 -15.78
C PRO A 166 -24.41 -1.91 -17.27
N PHE A 167 -23.34 -1.70 -18.05
CA PHE A 167 -23.43 -1.49 -19.49
C PHE A 167 -23.94 -2.73 -20.21
N LEU A 168 -23.36 -3.90 -19.93
CA LEU A 168 -23.78 -5.16 -20.52
C LEU A 168 -25.23 -5.49 -20.17
N PHE A 169 -25.67 -5.24 -18.95
CA PHE A 169 -27.08 -5.45 -18.58
C PHE A 169 -28.01 -4.47 -19.27
N THR A 170 -27.59 -3.23 -19.50
CA THR A 170 -28.39 -2.25 -20.25
C THR A 170 -28.51 -2.62 -21.74
N VAL A 171 -27.45 -3.19 -22.32
CA VAL A 171 -27.42 -3.55 -23.76
C VAL A 171 -28.05 -4.92 -24.03
N LEU A 172 -27.84 -5.89 -23.14
CA LEU A 172 -28.33 -7.27 -23.28
C LEU A 172 -29.70 -7.49 -22.62
N GLY A 173 -30.03 -6.68 -21.61
CA GLY A 173 -31.34 -6.65 -20.98
C GLY A 173 -32.23 -5.56 -21.59
N ASN A 174 -33.53 -5.61 -21.30
CA ASN A 174 -34.48 -4.59 -21.75
C ASN A 174 -34.55 -3.36 -20.81
N ASP A 175 -33.81 -3.36 -19.71
CA ASP A 175 -33.87 -2.32 -18.67
C ASP A 175 -32.56 -1.53 -18.56
N ARG A 176 -32.68 -0.21 -18.38
CA ARG A 176 -31.55 0.69 -18.15
C ARG A 176 -30.99 0.50 -16.74
N TYR A 177 -29.70 0.16 -16.63
CA TYR A 177 -29.03 -0.05 -15.35
C TYR A 177 -27.88 0.95 -15.15
N LEU A 178 -27.93 1.70 -14.05
CA LEU A 178 -26.88 2.65 -13.67
C LEU A 178 -25.96 2.03 -12.61
N PRO A 179 -24.64 2.32 -12.65
CA PRO A 179 -23.75 1.97 -11.55
C PRO A 179 -24.18 2.63 -10.22
N THR A 180 -23.68 2.10 -9.11
CA THR A 180 -24.31 1.97 -7.79
C THR A 180 -24.56 3.27 -6.98
N THR A 181 -24.87 4.41 -7.59
CA THR A 181 -25.29 5.60 -6.82
C THR A 181 -26.77 5.49 -6.45
N PRO A 182 -27.11 5.51 -5.14
CA PRO A 182 -28.49 5.58 -4.69
C PRO A 182 -29.12 6.90 -5.14
N GLY A 183 -30.43 6.87 -5.34
CA GLY A 183 -31.18 8.04 -5.78
C GLY A 183 -30.79 8.55 -7.18
N GLU A 184 -31.17 9.79 -7.43
CA GLU A 184 -30.84 10.53 -8.64
C GLU A 184 -29.59 11.39 -8.42
N THR A 185 -28.79 11.57 -9.48
CA THR A 185 -27.70 12.54 -9.45
C THR A 185 -28.30 13.94 -9.42
N TYR A 186 -27.80 14.81 -8.55
CA TYR A 186 -28.44 16.10 -8.29
C TYR A 186 -28.54 16.95 -9.56
N GLY A 187 -29.77 17.30 -9.96
CA GLY A 187 -30.04 18.09 -11.18
C GLY A 187 -30.16 17.27 -12.47
N LEU A 188 -30.09 15.94 -12.41
CA LEU A 188 -30.27 15.02 -13.55
C LEU A 188 -31.45 14.08 -13.28
N SER A 189 -32.66 14.61 -13.42
CA SER A 189 -33.93 13.93 -13.17
C SER A 189 -34.87 14.08 -14.38
N PRO A 190 -35.56 13.03 -14.85
CA PRO A 190 -35.63 11.67 -14.30
C PRO A 190 -34.43 10.77 -14.67
N LYS A 191 -33.93 9.96 -13.72
CA LYS A 191 -32.68 9.16 -13.84
C LYS A 191 -32.59 8.23 -15.05
N TYR A 192 -33.70 7.62 -15.47
CA TYR A 192 -33.70 6.60 -16.54
C TYR A 192 -34.13 7.15 -17.91
N GLU A 193 -34.45 8.44 -18.02
CA GLU A 193 -34.85 9.06 -19.28
C GLU A 193 -33.64 9.61 -20.06
N THR A 194 -33.73 9.59 -21.38
CA THR A 194 -32.74 10.25 -22.25
C THR A 194 -33.02 11.76 -22.23
N PRO A 195 -31.99 12.64 -22.09
CA PRO A 195 -30.55 12.35 -22.11
C PRO A 195 -29.90 12.16 -20.72
N PHE A 196 -30.68 12.21 -19.64
CA PHE A 196 -30.16 12.21 -18.26
C PHE A 196 -29.45 10.90 -17.88
N PHE A 197 -29.95 9.77 -18.38
CA PHE A 197 -29.33 8.47 -18.20
C PHE A 197 -27.91 8.44 -18.77
N GLU A 198 -27.74 8.83 -20.04
CA GLU A 198 -26.47 8.79 -20.75
C GLU A 198 -25.46 9.75 -20.12
N ILE A 199 -25.91 10.95 -19.72
CA ILE A 199 -25.08 11.93 -19.00
C ILE A 199 -24.62 11.35 -17.65
N THR A 200 -25.54 10.81 -16.85
CA THR A 200 -25.21 10.23 -15.54
C THR A 200 -24.26 9.06 -15.67
N PHE A 201 -24.46 8.21 -16.68
CA PHE A 201 -23.58 7.08 -16.96
C PHE A 201 -22.15 7.53 -17.27
N VAL A 202 -21.97 8.52 -18.16
CA VAL A 202 -20.65 9.07 -18.50
C VAL A 202 -19.98 9.70 -17.29
N LEU A 203 -20.70 10.51 -16.51
CA LEU A 203 -20.16 11.14 -15.30
C LEU A 203 -19.73 10.10 -14.26
N THR A 204 -20.50 9.02 -14.11
CA THR A 204 -20.17 7.91 -13.19
C THR A 204 -18.95 7.13 -13.65
N CYS A 205 -18.79 6.92 -14.96
CA CYS A 205 -17.57 6.33 -15.53
C CYS A 205 -16.33 7.17 -15.22
N VAL A 206 -16.41 8.49 -15.44
CA VAL A 206 -15.31 9.43 -15.13
C VAL A 206 -14.97 9.42 -13.64
N ALA A 207 -15.99 9.46 -12.77
CA ALA A 207 -15.82 9.40 -11.32
C ALA A 207 -15.17 8.06 -10.88
N THR A 208 -15.61 6.94 -11.43
CA THR A 208 -15.08 5.62 -11.09
C THR A 208 -13.63 5.47 -11.56
N ALA A 209 -13.29 5.98 -12.75
CA ALA A 209 -11.92 6.01 -13.24
C ALA A 209 -11.00 6.84 -12.32
N PHE A 210 -11.47 8.02 -11.88
CA PHE A 210 -10.74 8.83 -10.91
C PHE A 210 -10.48 8.08 -9.59
N SER A 211 -11.50 7.40 -9.07
CA SER A 211 -11.36 6.55 -7.89
C SER A 211 -10.29 5.46 -8.08
N ALA A 212 -10.41 4.70 -9.17
CA ALA A 212 -9.52 3.59 -9.50
C ALA A 212 -8.06 4.02 -9.57
N ILE A 213 -7.79 5.13 -10.29
CA ILE A 213 -6.42 5.62 -10.52
C ILE A 213 -5.77 6.08 -9.21
N ASN A 214 -6.48 6.88 -8.41
CA ASN A 214 -5.96 7.38 -7.14
C ASN A 214 -5.75 6.25 -6.13
N GLN A 215 -6.69 5.32 -6.05
CA GLN A 215 -6.59 4.14 -5.20
C GLN A 215 -5.36 3.30 -5.58
N THR A 216 -5.20 3.01 -6.88
CA THR A 216 -4.13 2.16 -7.40
C THR A 216 -2.76 2.78 -7.16
N GLY A 217 -2.56 4.04 -7.56
CA GLY A 217 -1.26 4.67 -7.43
C GLY A 217 -0.82 4.82 -5.97
N TYR A 218 -1.76 5.03 -5.04
CA TYR A 218 -1.46 5.06 -3.61
C TYR A 218 -1.06 3.69 -3.05
N ILE A 219 -1.77 2.60 -3.43
CA ILE A 219 -1.43 1.25 -2.96
C ILE A 219 -0.08 0.81 -3.54
N VAL A 220 0.18 1.06 -4.81
CA VAL A 220 1.46 0.76 -5.47
C VAL A 220 2.63 1.49 -4.77
N LEU A 221 2.44 2.77 -4.44
CA LEU A 221 3.40 3.55 -3.67
C LEU A 221 3.67 2.91 -2.29
N PHE A 222 2.61 2.54 -1.56
CA PHE A 222 2.75 1.87 -0.26
C PHE A 222 3.53 0.55 -0.37
N VAL A 223 3.17 -0.32 -1.33
CA VAL A 223 3.85 -1.61 -1.55
C VAL A 223 5.32 -1.40 -1.85
N THR A 224 5.65 -0.42 -2.69
CA THR A 224 7.04 -0.09 -3.02
C THR A 224 7.83 0.33 -1.79
N LEU A 225 7.29 1.26 -0.98
CA LEU A 225 7.96 1.76 0.22
C LEU A 225 8.15 0.67 1.27
N ILE A 226 7.15 -0.19 1.48
CA ILE A 226 7.28 -1.31 2.42
C ILE A 226 8.32 -2.32 1.93
N CYS A 227 8.37 -2.63 0.64
CA CYS A 227 9.41 -3.50 0.11
C CYS A 227 10.81 -2.90 0.24
N HIS A 228 10.96 -1.57 0.20
CA HIS A 228 12.23 -0.91 0.55
C HIS A 228 12.62 -1.16 2.01
N GLU A 229 11.69 -0.97 2.96
CA GLU A 229 11.96 -1.25 4.37
C GLU A 229 12.31 -2.73 4.60
N LEU A 230 11.54 -3.65 4.01
CA LEU A 230 11.81 -5.09 4.07
C LEU A 230 13.17 -5.45 3.49
N GLY A 231 13.54 -4.85 2.36
CA GLY A 231 14.84 -5.07 1.73
C GLY A 231 16.00 -4.67 2.64
N HIS A 232 15.86 -3.56 3.38
CA HIS A 232 16.84 -3.15 4.39
C HIS A 232 16.92 -4.13 5.56
N PHE A 233 15.79 -4.61 6.09
CA PHE A 233 15.78 -5.65 7.12
C PHE A 233 16.48 -6.93 6.64
N TYR A 234 16.17 -7.40 5.44
CA TYR A 234 16.75 -8.63 4.90
C TYR A 234 18.24 -8.47 4.58
N ALA A 235 18.68 -7.29 4.11
CA ALA A 235 20.10 -7.01 3.90
C ALA A 235 20.90 -7.07 5.20
N ILE A 236 20.37 -6.50 6.31
CA ILE A 236 21.03 -6.59 7.62
C ILE A 236 21.04 -8.04 8.12
N THR A 237 19.92 -8.74 7.97
CA THR A 237 19.78 -10.15 8.38
C THR A 237 20.80 -11.03 7.66
N GLU A 238 21.00 -10.83 6.35
CA GLU A 238 22.00 -11.57 5.58
C GLU A 238 23.42 -11.27 6.04
N ALA A 239 23.75 -9.99 6.29
CA ALA A 239 25.06 -9.62 6.81
C ALA A 239 25.35 -10.28 8.18
N LEU A 240 24.34 -10.42 9.05
CA LEU A 240 24.46 -11.13 10.32
C LEU A 240 24.70 -12.65 10.13
N HIS A 241 24.07 -13.27 9.13
CA HIS A 241 24.33 -14.66 8.76
C HIS A 241 25.72 -14.86 8.14
N GLU A 242 26.20 -13.89 7.36
CA GLU A 242 27.55 -13.89 6.81
C GLU A 242 28.60 -13.85 7.92
N ILE A 243 28.40 -12.99 8.94
CA ILE A 243 29.25 -12.96 10.14
C ILE A 243 29.33 -14.34 10.80
N HIS A 244 28.19 -14.99 11.05
CA HIS A 244 28.18 -16.34 11.63
C HIS A 244 28.95 -17.36 10.80
N THR A 245 28.84 -17.27 9.47
CA THR A 245 29.52 -18.17 8.53
C THR A 245 31.04 -17.97 8.54
N ILE A 246 31.51 -16.73 8.75
CA ILE A 246 32.94 -16.42 8.89
C ILE A 246 33.46 -17.02 10.20
N LEU A 247 32.82 -16.70 11.33
CA LEU A 247 33.27 -17.14 12.66
C LEU A 247 33.30 -18.67 12.80
N THR A 248 32.28 -19.36 12.27
CA THR A 248 32.24 -20.84 12.30
C THR A 248 33.30 -21.49 11.41
N LYS A 249 33.77 -20.82 10.35
CA LYS A 249 34.91 -21.30 9.54
C LYS A 249 36.22 -21.09 10.28
N GLU A 250 36.39 -19.93 10.92
CA GLU A 250 37.57 -19.59 11.72
C GLU A 250 37.78 -20.64 12.82
N GLU A 251 36.75 -20.92 13.61
CA GLU A 251 36.79 -21.92 14.70
C GLU A 251 37.19 -23.33 14.19
N ARG A 252 36.73 -23.72 13.00
CA ARG A 252 37.08 -25.01 12.37
C ARG A 252 38.50 -25.04 11.80
N SER A 253 39.07 -23.89 11.45
CA SER A 253 40.31 -23.79 10.67
C SER A 253 41.61 -23.70 11.51
N ARG A 254 41.52 -23.56 12.84
CA ARG A 254 42.67 -23.55 13.79
C ARG A 254 43.91 -22.79 13.26
N ASN A 255 43.89 -21.46 13.43
CA ASN A 255 45.05 -20.55 13.53
C ASN A 255 45.82 -20.11 12.26
N ASN A 256 45.20 -19.88 11.09
CA ASN A 256 45.99 -19.37 9.94
C ASN A 256 45.44 -18.15 9.17
N SER A 257 44.41 -17.44 9.65
CA SER A 257 43.91 -16.23 8.95
C SER A 257 43.23 -15.17 9.84
N GLU A 258 43.76 -14.90 11.04
CA GLU A 258 43.11 -14.05 12.06
C GLU A 258 42.90 -12.57 11.62
N GLU A 259 43.87 -11.92 10.96
CA GLU A 259 43.81 -10.46 10.80
C GLU A 259 42.86 -9.97 9.68
N ASN A 260 42.73 -10.73 8.58
CA ASN A 260 41.88 -10.35 7.45
C ASN A 260 40.40 -10.68 7.70
N GLU A 261 40.12 -11.80 8.38
CA GLU A 261 38.75 -12.22 8.72
C GLU A 261 38.18 -11.34 9.83
N GLN A 262 38.99 -10.97 10.83
CA GLN A 262 38.55 -10.07 11.90
C GLN A 262 38.23 -8.66 11.39
N LYS A 263 39.04 -8.12 10.46
CA LYS A 263 38.72 -6.87 9.75
C LYS A 263 37.46 -6.98 8.90
N SER A 264 37.06 -8.18 8.48
CA SER A 264 35.82 -8.43 7.73
C SER A 264 34.60 -8.38 8.66
N VAL A 265 34.67 -9.04 9.82
CA VAL A 265 33.61 -9.04 10.84
C VAL A 265 33.33 -7.62 11.34
N ASP A 266 34.38 -6.83 11.62
CA ASP A 266 34.23 -5.43 12.02
C ASP A 266 33.50 -4.58 10.97
N LYS A 267 33.84 -4.76 9.69
CA LYS A 267 33.17 -4.05 8.59
C LYS A 267 31.69 -4.41 8.49
N LEU A 268 31.35 -5.69 8.63
CA LEU A 268 29.96 -6.17 8.60
C LEU A 268 29.17 -5.67 9.81
N LEU A 269 29.74 -5.66 11.01
CA LEU A 269 29.09 -5.09 12.20
C LEU A 269 28.85 -3.59 12.05
N ILE A 270 29.82 -2.82 11.55
CA ILE A 270 29.66 -1.40 11.27
C ILE A 270 28.54 -1.17 10.23
N PHE A 271 28.50 -2.00 9.18
CA PHE A 271 27.43 -1.98 8.19
C PHE A 271 26.06 -2.22 8.86
N CYS A 272 25.91 -3.29 9.62
CA CYS A 272 24.68 -3.64 10.34
C CYS A 272 24.17 -2.50 11.23
N VAL A 273 25.05 -1.89 12.05
CA VAL A 273 24.67 -0.79 12.95
C VAL A 273 24.25 0.46 12.17
N LYS A 274 25.06 0.91 11.19
CA LYS A 274 24.74 2.10 10.41
C LYS A 274 23.47 1.93 9.60
N HIS A 275 23.27 0.74 9.03
CA HIS A 275 22.10 0.45 8.20
C HIS A 275 20.83 0.32 9.04
N HIS A 276 20.92 -0.25 10.25
CA HIS A 276 19.81 -0.27 11.20
C HIS A 276 19.40 1.15 11.64
N GLN A 277 20.37 2.03 11.92
CA GLN A 277 20.08 3.43 12.25
C GLN A 277 19.39 4.16 11.08
N PHE A 278 19.87 3.93 9.85
CA PHE A 278 19.22 4.46 8.65
C PHE A 278 17.77 3.94 8.53
N LEU A 279 17.57 2.63 8.70
CA LEU A 279 16.26 1.98 8.62
C LEU A 279 15.27 2.56 9.65
N MET A 280 15.70 2.79 10.89
CA MET A 280 14.85 3.40 11.91
C MET A 280 14.37 4.81 11.50
N ASN A 281 15.27 5.63 10.94
CA ASN A 281 14.91 6.97 10.45
C ASN A 281 13.98 6.88 9.23
N PHE A 282 14.28 6.00 8.28
CA PHE A 282 13.47 5.77 7.09
C PHE A 282 12.05 5.30 7.43
N HIS A 283 11.93 4.31 8.30
CA HIS A 283 10.66 3.84 8.86
C HIS A 283 9.87 4.97 9.53
N GLY A 284 10.53 5.78 10.35
CA GLY A 284 9.91 6.93 11.01
C GLY A 284 9.28 7.92 10.03
N LYS A 285 9.95 8.19 8.90
CA LYS A 285 9.41 9.07 7.85
C LYS A 285 8.19 8.47 7.15
N ILE A 286 8.22 7.17 6.86
CA ILE A 286 7.09 6.45 6.24
C ILE A 286 5.90 6.41 7.19
N ARG A 287 6.12 6.01 8.45
CA ARG A 287 5.08 5.96 9.48
C ARG A 287 4.40 7.32 9.65
N GLU A 288 5.16 8.40 9.78
CA GLU A 288 4.61 9.75 9.93
C GLU A 288 3.85 10.23 8.68
N MET A 289 4.17 9.70 7.51
CA MET A 289 3.48 10.03 6.25
C MET A 289 2.14 9.32 6.14
N TYR A 290 2.06 8.09 6.62
CA TYR A 290 0.90 7.23 6.42
C TYR A 290 -0.06 7.16 7.60
N LYS A 291 0.36 7.48 8.83
CA LYS A 291 -0.45 7.22 10.04
C LYS A 291 -1.86 7.82 9.98
N VAL A 292 -2.00 9.08 9.58
CA VAL A 292 -3.31 9.77 9.56
C VAL A 292 -4.22 9.20 8.47
N ILE A 293 -3.67 9.00 7.27
CA ILE A 293 -4.45 8.49 6.13
C ILE A 293 -4.86 7.03 6.33
N PHE A 294 -4.04 6.22 7.01
CA PHE A 294 -4.46 4.88 7.42
C PHE A 294 -5.60 4.93 8.43
N GLY A 295 -5.52 5.78 9.46
CA GLY A 295 -6.62 5.94 10.42
C GLY A 295 -7.92 6.34 9.74
N ALA A 296 -7.88 7.36 8.87
CA ALA A 296 -9.05 7.79 8.10
C ALA A 296 -9.60 6.68 7.19
N HIS A 297 -8.72 5.94 6.51
CA HIS A 297 -9.13 4.83 5.63
C HIS A 297 -9.83 3.72 6.41
N PHE A 298 -9.26 3.29 7.53
CA PHE A 298 -9.84 2.24 8.38
C PHE A 298 -11.21 2.65 8.92
N LEU A 299 -11.34 3.90 9.37
CA LEU A 299 -12.61 4.44 9.85
C LEU A 299 -13.66 4.46 8.72
N SER A 300 -13.35 5.11 7.60
CA SER A 300 -14.27 5.22 6.46
C SER A 300 -14.67 3.84 5.93
N MET A 301 -13.73 2.89 5.79
CA MET A 301 -14.03 1.55 5.32
C MET A 301 -14.84 0.73 6.33
N THR A 302 -14.66 0.94 7.63
CA THR A 302 -15.53 0.30 8.64
C THR A 302 -16.98 0.74 8.45
N VAL A 303 -17.22 2.05 8.23
CA VAL A 303 -18.56 2.58 7.94
C VAL A 303 -19.12 2.00 6.64
N VAL A 304 -18.32 1.93 5.58
CA VAL A 304 -18.71 1.31 4.30
C VAL A 304 -19.09 -0.15 4.51
N LEU A 305 -18.29 -0.94 5.21
CA LEU A 305 -18.57 -2.37 5.40
C LEU A 305 -19.82 -2.60 6.24
N VAL A 306 -20.00 -1.85 7.33
CA VAL A 306 -21.21 -1.91 8.17
C VAL A 306 -22.45 -1.59 7.35
N THR A 307 -22.47 -0.43 6.67
CA THR A 307 -23.62 0.00 5.87
C THR A 307 -23.90 -0.96 4.70
N THR A 308 -22.86 -1.50 4.07
CA THR A 308 -23.00 -2.52 3.01
C THR A 308 -23.76 -3.73 3.52
N LEU A 309 -23.37 -4.30 4.67
CA LEU A 309 -24.06 -5.44 5.26
C LEU A 309 -25.49 -5.11 5.67
N GLN A 310 -25.74 -3.93 6.25
CA GLN A 310 -27.09 -3.47 6.60
C GLN A 310 -28.02 -3.38 5.39
N THR A 311 -27.47 -3.03 4.23
CA THR A 311 -28.25 -2.87 3.01
C THR A 311 -28.31 -4.13 2.16
N MET A 312 -27.62 -5.21 2.52
CA MET A 312 -27.41 -6.40 1.66
C MET A 312 -28.71 -7.04 1.13
N ASN A 313 -29.78 -7.06 1.94
CA ASN A 313 -31.05 -7.68 1.56
C ASN A 313 -31.89 -6.82 0.60
N VAL A 314 -31.59 -5.52 0.48
CA VAL A 314 -32.38 -4.54 -0.28
C VAL A 314 -31.58 -3.94 -1.44
N TRP A 315 -30.29 -3.78 -1.23
CA TRP A 315 -29.32 -3.34 -2.22
C TRP A 315 -28.81 -4.58 -2.95
N ASP A 316 -29.14 -4.67 -4.23
CA ASP A 316 -28.71 -5.72 -5.17
C ASP A 316 -27.42 -6.42 -4.69
N TYR A 317 -27.52 -7.71 -4.34
CA TYR A 317 -26.46 -8.48 -3.69
C TYR A 317 -25.12 -8.41 -4.45
N ARG A 318 -25.15 -8.18 -5.76
CA ARG A 318 -23.97 -7.99 -6.61
C ARG A 318 -23.15 -6.77 -6.21
N ASN A 319 -23.82 -5.66 -5.92
CA ASN A 319 -23.18 -4.42 -5.49
C ASN A 319 -22.60 -4.57 -4.07
N THR A 320 -23.26 -5.35 -3.22
CA THR A 320 -22.77 -5.71 -1.89
C THR A 320 -21.47 -6.51 -1.96
N ILE A 321 -21.41 -7.55 -2.82
CA ILE A 321 -20.20 -8.35 -3.02
C ILE A 321 -19.06 -7.48 -3.56
N LEU A 322 -19.35 -6.64 -4.55
CA LEU A 322 -18.34 -5.80 -5.19
C LEU A 322 -17.78 -4.71 -4.25
N THR A 323 -18.65 -4.10 -3.45
CA THR A 323 -18.26 -3.11 -2.43
C THR A 323 -17.47 -3.77 -1.30
N GLY A 324 -17.90 -4.95 -0.84
CA GLY A 324 -17.17 -5.72 0.17
C GLY A 324 -15.78 -6.13 -0.29
N MET A 325 -15.66 -6.71 -1.49
CA MET A 325 -14.36 -7.16 -2.03
C MET A 325 -13.40 -6.00 -2.29
N SER A 326 -13.89 -4.89 -2.85
CA SER A 326 -13.07 -3.71 -3.13
C SER A 326 -12.66 -2.95 -1.86
N GLY A 327 -13.46 -2.99 -0.79
CA GLY A 327 -13.16 -2.37 0.50
C GLY A 327 -12.23 -3.20 1.39
N ILE A 328 -12.40 -4.52 1.43
CA ILE A 328 -11.60 -5.41 2.30
C ILE A 328 -10.18 -5.59 1.78
N MET A 329 -9.99 -5.70 0.46
CA MET A 329 -8.68 -6.01 -0.13
C MET A 329 -7.59 -4.97 0.21
N PRO A 330 -7.83 -3.64 0.13
CA PRO A 330 -6.86 -2.64 0.58
C PRO A 330 -6.51 -2.76 2.07
N LEU A 331 -7.50 -2.97 2.94
CA LEU A 331 -7.26 -3.16 4.39
C LEU A 331 -6.37 -4.38 4.64
N PHE A 332 -6.65 -5.48 3.96
CA PHE A 332 -5.82 -6.69 4.02
C PHE A 332 -4.38 -6.40 3.57
N LEU A 333 -4.18 -5.73 2.42
CA LEU A 333 -2.85 -5.41 1.91
C LEU A 333 -2.04 -4.54 2.89
N TYR A 334 -2.70 -3.57 3.52
CA TYR A 334 -2.09 -2.69 4.52
C TYR A 334 -1.65 -3.46 5.77
N CYS A 335 -2.54 -4.26 6.36
CA CYS A 335 -2.24 -5.11 7.51
C CYS A 335 -1.20 -6.19 7.19
N PHE A 336 -1.26 -6.77 6.00
CA PHE A 336 -0.29 -7.77 5.54
C PHE A 336 1.11 -7.16 5.39
N GLY A 337 1.21 -5.95 4.83
CA GLY A 337 2.48 -5.22 4.74
C GLY A 337 3.08 -4.93 6.11
N GLY A 338 2.26 -4.47 7.07
CA GLY A 338 2.70 -4.24 8.44
C GLY A 338 3.11 -5.52 9.17
N GLU A 339 2.36 -6.61 9.00
CA GLU A 339 2.71 -7.93 9.54
C GLU A 339 4.06 -8.44 9.01
N LYS A 340 4.32 -8.22 7.71
CA LYS A 340 5.60 -8.56 7.09
C LYS A 340 6.75 -7.75 7.68
N LEU A 341 6.52 -6.47 7.98
CA LEU A 341 7.52 -5.61 8.62
C LEU A 341 7.88 -6.11 10.03
N ILE A 342 6.86 -6.43 10.84
CA ILE A 342 7.04 -7.01 12.17
C ILE A 342 7.81 -8.33 12.08
N SER A 343 7.42 -9.20 11.16
CA SER A 343 8.08 -10.49 10.92
C SER A 343 9.55 -10.33 10.50
N ALA A 344 9.87 -9.35 9.65
CA ALA A 344 11.23 -9.08 9.21
C ALA A 344 12.10 -8.54 10.35
N GLY A 345 11.56 -7.69 11.22
CA GLY A 345 12.23 -7.24 12.44
C GLY A 345 12.56 -8.39 13.40
N LEU A 346 11.61 -9.32 13.61
CA LEU A 346 11.84 -10.52 14.42
C LEU A 346 12.93 -11.44 13.81
N GLN A 347 12.94 -11.61 12.48
CA GLN A 347 13.98 -12.38 11.80
C GLN A 347 15.35 -11.76 11.99
N MET A 348 15.47 -10.44 11.84
CA MET A 348 16.72 -9.72 12.09
C MET A 348 17.16 -9.85 13.55
N SER A 349 16.23 -9.76 14.52
CA SER A 349 16.55 -9.97 15.94
C SER A 349 17.04 -11.38 16.22
N SER A 350 16.46 -12.39 15.59
CA SER A 350 16.91 -13.78 15.69
C SER A 350 18.30 -13.97 15.09
N ALA A 351 18.55 -13.40 13.91
CA ALA A 351 19.85 -13.44 13.26
C ALA A 351 20.94 -12.71 14.08
N ALA A 352 20.59 -11.61 14.75
CA ALA A 352 21.50 -10.91 15.65
C ALA A 352 21.87 -11.77 16.87
N TYR A 353 20.91 -12.49 17.45
CA TYR A 353 21.18 -13.42 18.55
C TYR A 353 22.05 -14.60 18.12
N SER A 354 21.81 -15.14 16.92
CA SER A 354 22.51 -16.31 16.38
C SER A 354 23.73 -15.98 15.50
N CYS A 355 24.26 -14.75 15.56
CA CYS A 355 25.38 -14.36 14.71
C CYS A 355 26.74 -14.93 15.14
N GLY A 356 26.80 -15.68 16.25
CA GLY A 356 28.05 -16.23 16.80
C GLY A 356 28.81 -15.27 17.71
N TRP A 357 28.12 -14.39 18.43
CA TRP A 357 28.73 -13.38 19.29
C TRP A 357 29.60 -13.97 20.41
N GLU A 358 29.38 -15.22 20.78
CA GLU A 358 30.17 -16.00 21.73
C GLU A 358 31.58 -16.32 21.22
N MET A 359 31.80 -16.33 19.90
CA MET A 359 33.10 -16.53 19.26
C MET A 359 33.85 -15.21 18.99
N MET A 360 33.20 -14.07 19.23
CA MET A 360 33.75 -12.75 18.92
C MET A 360 34.62 -12.18 20.04
N GLU A 361 35.45 -11.18 19.71
CA GLU A 361 36.12 -10.38 20.72
C GLU A 361 35.13 -9.60 21.60
N ALA A 362 35.53 -9.30 22.84
CA ALA A 362 34.69 -8.59 23.81
C ALA A 362 34.14 -7.25 23.29
N LYS A 363 34.87 -6.55 22.41
CA LYS A 363 34.41 -5.30 21.81
C LYS A 363 33.28 -5.53 20.79
N GLN A 364 33.42 -6.54 19.94
CA GLN A 364 32.42 -6.91 18.93
C GLN A 364 31.16 -7.47 19.60
N ALA A 365 31.31 -8.36 20.58
CA ALA A 365 30.20 -8.90 21.35
C ALA A 365 29.36 -7.80 22.03
N LYS A 366 29.99 -6.74 22.56
CA LYS A 366 29.27 -5.57 23.09
C LYS A 366 28.46 -4.82 22.04
N VAL A 367 28.95 -4.72 20.80
CA VAL A 367 28.21 -4.09 19.69
C VAL A 367 27.00 -4.94 19.32
N VAL A 368 27.14 -6.26 19.24
CA VAL A 368 26.01 -7.17 19.00
C VAL A 368 24.99 -7.08 20.12
N LEU A 369 25.42 -7.05 21.39
CA LEU A 369 24.53 -6.88 22.53
C LEU A 369 23.70 -5.59 22.42
N LEU A 370 24.35 -4.46 22.10
CA LEU A 370 23.67 -3.19 21.88
C LEU A 370 22.65 -3.31 20.73
N MET A 371 23.05 -3.94 19.62
CA MET A 371 22.17 -4.17 18.49
C MET A 371 20.96 -5.00 18.90
N LEU A 372 21.16 -6.09 19.64
CA LEU A 372 20.10 -6.97 20.14
C LEU A 372 19.08 -6.20 21.00
N CYS A 373 19.55 -5.34 21.91
CA CYS A 373 18.67 -4.50 22.71
C CYS A 373 17.85 -3.50 21.88
N LEU A 374 18.39 -3.03 20.75
CA LEU A 374 17.72 -2.07 19.86
C LEU A 374 16.72 -2.75 18.93
N VAL A 375 17.08 -3.88 18.33
CA VAL A 375 16.23 -4.61 17.36
C VAL A 375 15.04 -5.30 18.01
N GLN A 376 15.10 -5.55 19.33
CA GLN A 376 13.96 -6.03 20.12
C GLN A 376 12.81 -5.02 20.23
N ARG A 377 13.00 -3.77 19.77
CA ARG A 377 11.93 -2.79 19.64
C ARG A 377 11.32 -2.90 18.25
N PRO A 378 10.18 -3.60 18.09
CA PRO A 378 9.54 -3.79 16.78
C PRO A 378 9.17 -2.45 16.13
N LEU A 379 9.44 -2.35 14.83
CA LEU A 379 9.01 -1.23 13.99
C LEU A 379 7.58 -1.48 13.52
N TYR A 380 6.65 -0.65 13.99
CA TYR A 380 5.23 -0.77 13.70
C TYR A 380 4.76 0.33 12.76
N LEU A 381 4.00 -0.06 11.74
CA LEU A 381 3.08 0.86 11.10
C LEU A 381 1.84 1.01 11.98
N THR A 382 1.42 2.26 12.18
CA THR A 382 0.27 2.61 13.00
C THR A 382 -0.79 3.33 12.16
N ALA A 383 -2.06 3.05 12.44
CA ALA A 383 -3.19 3.84 11.98
C ALA A 383 -3.55 4.85 13.08
N ALA A 384 -3.37 6.14 12.78
CA ALA A 384 -3.55 7.29 13.66
C ALA A 384 -2.82 7.21 15.02
N ASP A 385 -1.70 6.46 15.11
CA ASP A 385 -1.01 6.14 16.37
C ASP A 385 -1.86 5.41 17.43
N ILE A 386 -3.02 4.87 17.01
CA ILE A 386 -3.95 4.14 17.88
C ILE A 386 -3.85 2.64 17.62
N PHE A 387 -3.92 2.21 16.36
CA PHE A 387 -3.95 0.79 16.00
C PHE A 387 -2.67 0.37 15.29
N ILE A 388 -2.10 -0.77 15.68
CA ILE A 388 -0.97 -1.37 14.98
C ILE A 388 -1.48 -2.09 13.74
N MET A 389 -0.88 -1.83 12.59
CA MET A 389 -1.28 -2.48 11.35
C MET A 389 -0.69 -3.88 11.28
N ASN A 390 -1.44 -4.85 11.79
CA ASN A 390 -1.06 -6.26 11.81
C ASN A 390 -2.27 -7.13 11.46
N ARG A 391 -2.06 -8.46 11.41
CA ARG A 391 -3.14 -9.41 11.11
C ARG A 391 -4.26 -9.38 12.15
N GLU A 392 -3.93 -9.12 13.42
CA GLU A 392 -4.90 -9.08 14.52
C GLU A 392 -5.91 -7.94 14.33
N THR A 393 -5.43 -6.71 14.09
CA THR A 393 -6.28 -5.55 13.83
C THR A 393 -7.19 -5.74 12.62
N PHE A 394 -6.73 -6.45 11.58
CA PHE A 394 -7.60 -6.81 10.45
C PHE A 394 -8.76 -7.71 10.90
N GLY A 395 -8.48 -8.70 11.74
CA GLY A 395 -9.50 -9.56 12.35
C GLY A 395 -10.47 -8.78 13.24
N ASP A 396 -9.94 -7.85 14.05
CA ASP A 396 -10.75 -7.01 14.93
C ASP A 396 -11.73 -6.13 14.15
N VAL A 397 -11.28 -5.51 13.05
CA VAL A 397 -12.16 -4.72 12.16
C VAL A 397 -13.29 -5.59 11.61
N ALA A 398 -12.98 -6.78 11.09
CA ALA A 398 -14.00 -7.69 10.59
C ALA A 398 -14.99 -8.11 11.69
N GLN A 399 -14.50 -8.35 12.90
CA GLN A 399 -15.33 -8.69 14.05
C GLN A 399 -16.23 -7.54 14.47
N VAL A 400 -15.72 -6.30 14.50
CA VAL A 400 -16.51 -5.09 14.81
C VAL A 400 -17.61 -4.89 13.77
N VAL A 401 -17.29 -4.98 12.48
CA VAL A 401 -18.26 -4.87 11.40
C VAL A 401 -19.40 -5.89 11.57
N TYR A 402 -19.06 -7.16 11.85
CA TYR A 402 -20.05 -8.21 12.06
C TYR A 402 -20.88 -8.00 13.34
N LYS A 403 -20.25 -7.61 14.46
CA LYS A 403 -20.95 -7.31 15.72
C LYS A 403 -21.96 -6.18 15.53
N ILE A 404 -21.57 -5.09 14.86
CA ILE A 404 -22.50 -4.01 14.54
C ILE A 404 -23.63 -4.55 13.67
N TYR A 405 -23.32 -5.33 12.63
CA TYR A 405 -24.35 -5.93 11.78
C TYR A 405 -25.39 -6.75 12.58
N ALA A 406 -24.92 -7.59 13.49
CA ALA A 406 -25.75 -8.47 14.31
C ALA A 406 -26.55 -7.76 15.42
N VAL A 407 -26.19 -6.54 15.81
CA VAL A 407 -26.96 -5.75 16.80
C VAL A 407 -28.12 -5.02 16.14
N PHE A 408 -27.98 -4.65 14.86
CA PHE A 408 -28.98 -3.86 14.12
C PHE A 408 -30.03 -4.70 13.38
N ASN A 409 -29.88 -6.04 13.38
CA ASN A 409 -30.82 -7.04 12.87
C ASN A 409 -31.18 -7.99 13.99
#